data_AF-A0A223VAE1-F1
#
_entry.id   AF-A0A223VAE1-F1
#
_cell.length_a   1.000
_cell.length_b   1.000
_cell.length_c   1.000
_cell.angle_alpha   90.00
_cell.angle_beta   90.00
_cell.angle_gamma   90.00
#
_symmetry.space_group_name_H-M   'P 1'
#
loop_
_entity.id
_entity.type
_entity.pdbx_description
1 polymer ?
#
loop_
_entity_poly.entity_id
_entity_poly.type
_entity_poly.pdbx_seq_one_letter_code
_entity_poly.pdbx_strand_id
1 'polypeptide(L)'
;MKTMEPLSEELKDNQYYVSLLNALIEENDMELKHRLQKADTYARFINEQAGLLMDETIDHIEKNEVAFPIASSLVIQQWKERMFR
;
A
#
# COMPACT_ATOMS: atom_id res chain seq x y z
N MET A 1 -12.63 6.79 22.43
CA MET A 1 -12.34 5.58 21.65
C MET A 1 -13.45 5.38 20.62
N LYS A 2 -13.25 5.85 19.38
CA LYS A 2 -14.16 5.62 18.23
C LYS A 2 -13.41 5.47 16.90
N THR A 3 -12.09 5.67 16.90
CA THR A 3 -11.24 5.62 15.72
C THR A 3 -10.83 4.19 15.34
N MET A 4 -10.70 3.27 16.30
CA MET A 4 -10.19 1.91 16.03
C MET A 4 -11.15 0.96 15.29
N GLU A 5 -12.46 1.14 15.41
CA GLU A 5 -13.44 0.24 14.75
C GLU A 5 -13.42 0.32 13.21
N PRO A 6 -13.51 1.50 12.57
CA PRO A 6 -13.42 1.61 11.11
C PRO A 6 -12.03 1.27 10.58
N LEU A 7 -10.99 1.61 11.36
CA LEU A 7 -9.61 1.21 11.08
C LEU A 7 -9.47 -0.31 10.97
N SER A 8 -10.19 -1.08 11.79
CA SER A 8 -10.05 -2.54 11.79
C SER A 8 -10.59 -3.20 10.52
N GLU A 9 -11.62 -2.66 9.85
CA GLU A 9 -12.15 -3.29 8.62
C GLU A 9 -11.27 -2.98 7.41
N GLU A 10 -10.77 -1.75 7.30
CA GLU A 10 -9.88 -1.34 6.19
C GLU A 10 -8.46 -1.92 6.34
N LEU A 11 -8.02 -2.18 7.57
CA LEU A 11 -6.72 -2.82 7.87
C LEU A 11 -6.77 -4.35 7.95
N LYS A 12 -7.95 -4.96 8.18
CA LYS A 12 -8.03 -6.44 8.35
C LYS A 12 -7.72 -7.20 7.07
N ASP A 13 -7.82 -6.56 5.93
CA ASP A 13 -7.52 -7.18 4.65
C ASP A 13 -6.49 -6.33 3.91
N ASN A 14 -5.24 -6.82 3.91
CA ASN A 14 -4.13 -6.26 3.11
C ASN A 14 -4.51 -6.15 1.61
N GLN A 15 -5.63 -6.77 1.22
CA GLN A 15 -6.31 -6.67 -0.06
C GLN A 15 -6.51 -5.24 -0.57
N TYR A 16 -6.73 -4.23 0.29
CA TYR A 16 -6.81 -2.83 -0.15
C TYR A 16 -5.51 -2.39 -0.84
N TYR A 17 -4.39 -2.50 -0.15
CA TYR A 17 -3.08 -2.12 -0.67
C TYR A 17 -2.64 -3.03 -1.81
N VAL A 18 -2.90 -4.33 -1.73
CA VAL A 18 -2.61 -5.28 -2.83
C VAL A 18 -3.28 -4.84 -4.13
N SER A 19 -4.57 -4.51 -4.07
CA SER A 19 -5.35 -4.13 -5.26
C SER A 19 -4.89 -2.79 -5.81
N LEU A 20 -4.66 -1.82 -4.93
CA LEU A 20 -4.17 -0.48 -5.30
C LEU A 20 -2.78 -0.55 -5.93
N LEU A 21 -1.85 -1.27 -5.33
CA LEU A 21 -0.48 -1.42 -5.82
C LEU A 21 -0.45 -2.10 -7.19
N ASN A 22 -1.28 -3.12 -7.41
CA ASN A 22 -1.39 -3.74 -8.73
C ASN A 22 -1.84 -2.72 -9.79
N ALA A 23 -2.86 -1.92 -9.51
CA ALA A 23 -3.36 -0.90 -10.43
C ALA A 23 -2.31 0.20 -10.69
N LEU A 24 -1.61 0.67 -9.64
CA LEU A 24 -0.57 1.69 -9.79
C LEU A 24 0.60 1.20 -10.65
N ILE A 25 1.01 -0.05 -10.51
CA ILE A 25 2.07 -0.61 -11.36
C ILE A 25 1.58 -0.79 -12.80
N GLU A 26 0.35 -1.26 -13.02
CA GLU A 26 -0.23 -1.36 -14.37
C GLU A 26 -0.33 0.00 -15.07
N GLU A 27 -0.64 1.07 -14.34
CA GLU A 27 -0.75 2.42 -14.88
C GLU A 27 0.63 3.05 -15.18
N ASN A 28 1.64 2.82 -14.33
CA ASN A 28 2.90 3.57 -14.37
C ASN A 28 4.09 2.77 -14.92
N ASP A 29 4.12 1.44 -14.73
CA ASP A 29 5.27 0.60 -15.12
C ASP A 29 4.85 -0.86 -15.39
N MET A 30 4.23 -1.07 -16.55
CA MET A 30 3.90 -2.41 -17.05
C MET A 30 5.14 -3.30 -17.28
N GLU A 31 6.30 -2.71 -17.57
CA GLU A 31 7.54 -3.47 -17.76
C GLU A 31 8.02 -4.09 -16.44
N LEU A 32 7.93 -3.35 -15.32
CA LEU A 32 8.20 -3.87 -13.98
C LEU A 32 7.28 -5.05 -13.67
N LYS A 33 5.98 -4.93 -13.95
CA LYS A 33 5.03 -6.03 -13.77
C LYS A 33 5.44 -7.27 -14.56
N HIS A 34 5.70 -7.13 -15.86
CA HIS A 34 6.12 -8.24 -16.70
C HIS A 34 7.44 -8.87 -16.23
N ARG A 35 8.43 -8.05 -15.83
CA ARG A 35 9.72 -8.52 -15.33
C ARG A 35 9.56 -9.36 -14.06
N LEU A 36 8.75 -8.89 -13.11
CA LEU A 36 8.49 -9.60 -11.85
C LEU A 36 7.63 -10.85 -12.06
N GLN A 37 6.70 -10.83 -13.01
CA GLN A 37 5.90 -12.02 -13.37
C GLN A 37 6.77 -13.09 -14.04
N LYS A 38 7.69 -12.71 -14.93
CA LYS A 38 8.65 -13.63 -15.53
C LYS A 38 9.55 -14.32 -14.51
N ALA A 39 9.80 -13.66 -13.38
CA ALA A 39 10.57 -14.21 -12.27
C ALA A 39 9.70 -14.97 -11.25
N ASP A 40 8.39 -15.08 -11.46
CA ASP A 40 7.39 -15.61 -10.51
C ASP A 40 7.41 -14.91 -9.13
N THR A 41 7.89 -13.66 -9.08
CA THR A 41 8.02 -12.90 -7.82
C THR A 41 6.99 -11.80 -7.66
N TYR A 42 6.14 -11.55 -8.66
CA TYR A 42 5.20 -10.41 -8.64
C TYR A 42 4.22 -10.49 -7.47
N ALA A 43 3.61 -11.65 -7.23
CA ALA A 43 2.67 -11.82 -6.12
C ALA A 43 3.34 -11.57 -4.76
N ARG A 44 4.56 -12.07 -4.58
CA ARG A 44 5.36 -11.82 -3.36
C ARG A 44 5.66 -10.33 -3.20
N PHE A 45 6.16 -9.69 -4.25
CA PHE A 45 6.47 -8.26 -4.26
C PHE A 45 5.25 -7.43 -3.85
N ILE A 46 4.09 -7.65 -4.46
CA ILE A 46 2.86 -6.92 -4.13
C ILE A 46 2.47 -7.11 -2.66
N ASN A 47 2.50 -8.34 -2.15
CA ASN A 47 2.11 -8.61 -0.77
C ASN A 47 3.09 -7.98 0.25
N GLU A 48 4.40 -8.03 -0.03
CA GLU A 48 5.43 -7.39 0.79
C GLU A 48 5.24 -5.87 0.82
N GLN A 49 5.08 -5.24 -0.35
CA GLN A 49 4.84 -3.80 -0.43
C GLN A 49 3.53 -3.40 0.26
N ALA A 50 2.47 -4.21 0.11
CA ALA A 50 1.19 -3.94 0.75
C ALA A 50 1.29 -3.98 2.28
N GLY A 51 2.01 -4.96 2.83
CA GLY A 51 2.30 -5.03 4.26
C GLY A 51 3.10 -3.83 4.76
N LEU A 52 4.13 -3.40 4.02
CA LEU A 52 4.90 -2.21 4.36
C LEU A 52 4.05 -0.93 4.38
N LEU A 53 3.17 -0.73 3.38
CA LEU A 53 2.29 0.43 3.36
C LEU A 53 1.27 0.40 4.50
N MET A 54 0.77 -0.79 4.85
CA MET A 54 -0.13 -0.96 5.98
C MET A 54 0.56 -0.56 7.30
N ASP A 55 1.77 -1.07 7.54
CA ASP A 55 2.56 -0.74 8.73
C ASP A 55 2.89 0.76 8.77
N GLU A 56 3.38 1.34 7.66
CA GLU A 56 3.67 2.78 7.55
C GLU A 56 2.41 3.63 7.81
N THR A 57 1.23 3.16 7.38
CA THR A 57 -0.04 3.87 7.59
C THR A 57 -0.47 3.85 9.04
N ILE A 58 -0.40 2.68 9.70
CA ILE A 58 -0.71 2.54 11.13
C ILE A 58 0.21 3.44 11.94
N ASP A 59 1.52 3.37 11.68
CA ASP A 59 2.52 4.22 12.29
C ASP A 59 2.18 5.72 12.16
N HIS A 60 1.72 6.13 10.98
CA HIS A 60 1.42 7.54 10.72
C HIS A 60 0.15 7.99 11.46
N ILE A 61 -0.85 7.12 11.57
CA ILE A 61 -2.09 7.37 12.32
C ILE A 61 -1.79 7.50 13.81
N GLU A 62 -0.98 6.59 14.37
CA GLU A 62 -0.63 6.62 15.78
C GLU A 62 0.22 7.85 16.14
N LYS A 63 1.18 8.22 15.29
CA LYS A 63 2.08 9.35 15.55
C LYS A 63 1.42 10.72 15.39
N ASN A 64 0.46 10.85 14.47
CA ASN A 64 -0.10 12.15 14.08
C ASN A 64 -1.59 12.31 14.42
N GLU A 65 -2.22 11.29 15.01
CA GLU A 65 -3.65 11.27 15.34
C GLU A 65 -4.57 11.61 14.15
N VAL A 66 -4.14 11.22 12.94
CA VAL A 66 -4.89 11.48 11.70
C VAL A 66 -5.78 10.30 11.30
N ALA A 67 -6.80 10.57 10.49
CA ALA A 67 -7.66 9.52 9.94
C ALA A 67 -6.94 8.68 8.86
N PHE A 68 -7.36 7.43 8.69
CA PHE A 68 -6.80 6.50 7.71
C PHE A 68 -6.68 7.07 6.30
N PRO A 69 -7.71 7.72 5.70
CA PRO A 69 -7.60 8.24 4.33
C PRO A 69 -6.49 9.29 4.14
N ILE A 70 -6.15 10.02 5.21
CA ILE A 70 -5.09 11.03 5.19
C ILE A 70 -3.73 10.34 5.25
N ALA A 71 -3.56 9.42 6.20
CA ALA A 71 -2.33 8.66 6.37
C ALA A 71 -2.01 7.78 5.16
N SER A 72 -3.00 7.03 4.66
CA SER A 72 -2.84 6.15 3.51
C SER A 72 -2.44 6.93 2.26
N SER A 73 -3.12 8.04 1.97
CA SER A 73 -2.82 8.91 0.83
C SER A 73 -1.35 9.38 0.83
N LEU A 74 -0.86 9.82 1.99
CA LEU A 74 0.53 10.26 2.14
C LEU A 74 1.52 9.11 1.88
N VAL A 75 1.29 7.96 2.52
CA VAL A 75 2.16 6.78 2.41
C VAL A 75 2.18 6.23 0.97
N ILE A 76 1.01 6.19 0.31
CA ILE A 76 0.88 5.83 -1.11
C ILE A 76 1.66 6.79 -1.99
N GLN A 77 1.53 8.10 -1.76
CA GLN A 77 2.26 9.10 -2.55
C GLN A 77 3.78 8.92 -2.41
N GLN A 78 4.28 8.74 -1.19
CA GLN A 78 5.70 8.49 -0.94
C GLN A 78 6.17 7.19 -1.61
N TRP A 79 5.35 6.15 -1.59
CA TRP A 79 5.65 4.90 -2.30
C TRP A 79 5.72 5.09 -3.82
N LYS A 80 4.76 5.79 -4.43
CA LYS A 80 4.77 6.09 -5.88
C LYS A 80 6.03 6.85 -6.27
N GLU A 81 6.42 7.84 -5.48
CA GLU A 81 7.66 8.61 -5.72
C GLU A 81 8.92 7.75 -5.59
N ARG A 82 8.96 6.77 -4.68
CA ARG A 82 10.09 5.82 -4.57
C ARG A 82 10.18 4.85 -5.75
N MET A 83 9.04 4.48 -6.33
CA MET A 83 8.97 3.39 -7.31
C MET A 83 9.10 3.84 -8.77
N PHE A 84 8.55 5.00 -9.12
CA PHE A 84 8.38 5.42 -10.52
C PHE A 84 9.11 6.71 -10.88
N ARG A 85 9.91 7.28 -9.96
CA ARG A 85 10.68 8.50 -10.18
C ARG A 85 12.17 8.18 -10.35
#